data_AF-A0A6F8YWH4-F1
#
_entry.id   AF-A0A6F8YWH4-F1
#
_cell.length_a   1.000
_cell.length_b   1.000
_cell.length_c   1.000
_cell.angle_alpha   90.00
_cell.angle_beta   90.00
_cell.angle_gamma   90.00
#
_symmetry.space_group_name_H-M   'P 1'
#
loop_
_entity.id
_entity.type
_entity.pdbx_description
1 polymer ?
#
loop_
_entity_poly.entity_id
_entity_poly.type
_entity_poly.pdbx_seq_one_letter_code
_entity_poly.pdbx_strand_id
1 'polypeptide(L)'
;MVDGVPYVRSGYGTSSNWFRRARRDGRATFVDGRHRYPVAVEVVDDEATVDRVDDAYRTKYARYRGPLRGMLAPELRAFTMRVTPR
;
A
#
# COMPACT_ATOMS: atom_id res chain seq x y z
N MET A 1 -4.09 4.53 6.74
CA MET A 1 -3.60 5.91 6.74
C MET A 1 -2.55 6.03 7.82
N VAL A 2 -1.50 6.78 7.58
CA VAL A 2 -0.52 7.21 8.61
C VAL A 2 -0.41 8.72 8.46
N ASP A 3 -0.68 9.47 9.54
CA ASP A 3 -0.69 10.94 9.56
C ASP A 3 -1.48 11.59 8.41
N GLY A 4 -2.66 11.05 8.12
CA GLY A 4 -3.52 11.56 7.03
C GLY A 4 -3.07 11.19 5.62
N VAL A 5 -1.98 10.43 5.46
CA VAL A 5 -1.49 9.95 4.16
C VAL A 5 -1.93 8.50 3.88
N PRO A 6 -2.46 8.19 2.69
CA PRO A 6 -2.80 6.82 2.30
C PRO A 6 -1.57 6.00 1.88
N TYR A 7 -1.61 4.73 2.25
CA TYR A 7 -0.62 3.72 1.89
C TYR A 7 -1.33 2.46 1.42
N VAL A 8 -0.74 1.78 0.44
CA VAL A 8 -1.19 0.48 -0.07
C VAL A 8 -0.03 -0.50 -0.07
N ARG A 9 -0.32 -1.78 0.15
CA ARG A 9 0.68 -2.86 0.09
C ARG A 9 0.19 -3.97 -0.81
N SER A 10 1.04 -4.43 -1.73
CA SER A 10 0.71 -5.56 -2.61
C SER A 10 1.00 -6.88 -1.92
N GLY A 11 -0.03 -7.68 -1.65
CA GLY A 11 0.14 -9.05 -1.13
C GLY A 11 0.76 -10.04 -2.13
N TYR A 12 0.84 -9.66 -3.40
CA TYR A 12 1.42 -10.48 -4.48
C TYR A 12 2.71 -9.87 -5.05
N GLY A 13 3.13 -8.70 -4.54
CA GLY A 13 4.36 -8.04 -4.96
C GLY A 13 4.52 -7.93 -6.47
N THR A 14 5.69 -8.36 -6.96
CA THR A 14 6.08 -8.33 -8.37
C THR A 14 5.25 -9.22 -9.28
N SER A 15 4.50 -10.20 -8.75
CA SER A 15 3.55 -10.99 -9.56
C SER A 15 2.24 -10.22 -9.85
N SER A 16 1.97 -9.13 -9.14
CA SER A 16 0.79 -8.29 -9.38
C SER A 16 1.00 -7.31 -10.54
N ASN A 17 0.10 -7.38 -11.53
CA ASN A 17 0.08 -6.45 -12.67
C ASN A 17 -0.11 -4.99 -12.26
N TRP A 18 -1.04 -4.72 -11.33
CA TRP A 18 -1.29 -3.35 -10.90
C TRP A 18 -0.09 -2.77 -10.16
N PHE A 19 0.57 -3.58 -9.32
CA PHE A 19 1.72 -3.15 -8.52
C PHE A 19 2.90 -2.82 -9.42
N ARG A 20 3.22 -3.72 -10.37
CA ARG A 20 4.29 -3.48 -11.34
C ARG A 20 4.06 -2.20 -12.14
N ARG A 21 2.82 -1.98 -12.59
CA ARG A 21 2.47 -0.78 -13.36
C ARG A 21 2.57 0.49 -12.51
N ALA A 22 2.00 0.50 -11.31
CA ALA A 22 2.04 1.66 -10.42
C ALA A 22 3.48 2.01 -10.01
N ARG A 23 4.30 0.99 -9.71
CA ARG A 23 5.73 1.15 -9.42
C ARG A 23 6.49 1.76 -10.59
N ARG A 24 6.26 1.25 -11.81
CA ARG A 24 6.95 1.72 -13.02
C ARG A 24 6.52 3.13 -13.41
N ASP A 25 5.23 3.41 -13.37
CA ASP A 25 4.65 4.64 -13.90
C ASP A 25 4.65 5.79 -12.86
N GLY A 26 4.85 5.49 -11.57
CA GLY A 26 4.80 6.47 -10.46
C GLY A 26 3.42 7.08 -10.24
N ARG A 27 2.37 6.45 -10.79
CA ARG A 27 0.99 6.95 -10.76
C ARG A 27 -0.03 5.83 -10.85
N ALA A 28 -1.23 6.11 -10.36
CA ALA A 28 -2.39 5.25 -10.52
C ALA A 28 -3.68 6.08 -10.65
N THR A 29 -4.79 5.40 -10.88
CA THR A 29 -6.12 5.99 -10.79
C THR A 29 -6.95 5.14 -9.85
N PHE A 30 -7.45 5.75 -8.78
CA PHE A 30 -8.41 5.10 -7.89
C PHE A 30 -9.80 5.30 -8.47
N VAL A 31 -10.62 4.26 -8.40
CA VAL A 31 -11.98 4.26 -8.95
C VAL A 31 -12.96 3.99 -7.83
N ASP A 32 -13.93 4.88 -7.67
CA ASP A 32 -15.05 4.73 -6.73
C ASP A 32 -16.37 4.99 -7.48
N GLY A 33 -17.04 3.91 -7.88
CA GLY A 33 -18.18 3.99 -8.78
C GLY A 33 -17.82 4.67 -10.10
N ARG A 34 -18.39 5.86 -10.34
CA ARG A 34 -18.11 6.69 -11.53
C ARG A 34 -16.94 7.66 -11.34
N HIS A 35 -16.49 7.86 -10.10
CA HIS A 35 -15.43 8.80 -9.78
C HIS A 35 -14.06 8.19 -10.05
N ARG A 36 -13.15 9.03 -10.56
CA ARG A 36 -11.78 8.67 -10.87
C ARG A 36 -10.84 9.69 -10.22
N TYR A 37 -9.93 9.20 -9.39
CA TYR A 37 -8.98 10.03 -8.66
C TYR A 37 -7.56 9.71 -9.16
N PRO A 38 -6.93 10.61 -9.94
CA PRO A 38 -5.52 10.44 -10.27
C PRO A 38 -4.68 10.58 -8.99
N VAL A 39 -3.69 9.72 -8.84
CA VAL A 39 -2.79 9.73 -7.68
C VAL A 39 -1.35 9.54 -8.12
N ALA A 40 -0.43 10.16 -7.40
CA ALA A 40 0.98 9.77 -7.42
C ALA A 40 1.17 8.51 -6.58
N VAL A 41 2.14 7.69 -6.98
CA VAL A 41 2.53 6.48 -6.27
C VAL A 41 4.04 6.45 -6.12
N GLU A 42 4.50 6.23 -4.89
CA GLU A 42 5.92 6.13 -4.56
C GLU A 42 6.15 4.87 -3.72
N VAL A 43 7.21 4.12 -4.01
CA VAL A 43 7.65 3.01 -3.16
C VAL A 43 8.21 3.59 -1.87
N VAL A 44 7.90 2.95 -0.73
CA VAL A 44 8.41 3.37 0.58
C VAL A 44 9.59 2.48 0.97
N ASP A 45 10.78 3.07 0.99
CA ASP A 45 12.02 2.39 1.42
C ASP A 45 12.44 2.79 2.86
N ASP A 46 11.71 3.71 3.50
CA ASP A 46 11.94 4.14 4.88
C ASP A 46 11.28 3.19 5.90
N GLU A 47 12.09 2.48 6.66
CA GLU A 47 11.65 1.45 7.61
C GLU A 47 10.74 2.03 8.70
N ALA A 48 11.02 3.24 9.20
CA ALA A 48 10.20 3.90 10.21
C ALA A 48 8.78 4.21 9.71
N THR A 49 8.64 4.55 8.43
CA THR A 49 7.33 4.70 7.79
C THR A 49 6.66 3.34 7.59
N VAL A 50 7.39 2.31 7.19
CA VAL A 50 6.84 0.96 7.03
C VAL A 50 6.31 0.40 8.35
N ASP A 51 7.00 0.63 9.47
CA ASP A 51 6.53 0.23 10.81
C ASP A 51 5.22 0.92 11.21
N ARG A 52 5.10 2.23 10.98
CA ARG A 52 3.83 2.94 11.23
C ARG A 52 2.71 2.44 10.33
N VAL A 53 3.03 2.03 9.10
CA VAL A 53 2.05 1.38 8.21
C VAL A 53 1.65 0.02 8.77
N ASP A 54 2.58 -0.78 9.31
CA ASP A 54 2.28 -2.06 9.95
C ASP A 54 1.31 -1.89 11.12
N ASP A 55 1.49 -0.87 11.96
CA ASP A 55 0.56 -0.55 13.06
C ASP A 55 -0.83 -0.17 12.55
N ALA A 56 -0.90 0.60 11.46
CA ALA A 56 -2.16 0.91 10.80
C ALA A 56 -2.82 -0.37 10.21
N TYR A 57 -2.04 -1.30 9.66
CA TYR A 57 -2.53 -2.60 9.20
C TYR A 57 -3.05 -3.46 10.36
N ARG A 58 -2.35 -3.51 11.49
CA ARG A 58 -2.77 -4.22 12.71
C ARG A 58 -4.09 -3.69 13.23
N THR A 59 -4.27 -2.37 13.19
CA THR A 59 -5.52 -1.72 13.62
C THR A 59 -6.65 -2.01 12.64
N LYS A 60 -6.42 -1.79 11.34
CA LYS A 60 -7.45 -1.96 10.29
C LYS A 60 -7.88 -3.42 10.10
N TYR A 61 -6.94 -4.36 10.22
CA TYR A 61 -7.15 -5.79 9.99
C TYR A 61 -6.86 -6.66 11.22
N ALA A 62 -7.02 -6.11 12.42
CA ALA A 62 -7.54 -6.89 13.55
C ALA A 62 -8.79 -7.65 13.05
N ARG A 63 -9.40 -8.59 13.75
CA ARG A 63 -10.34 -9.57 13.16
C ARG A 63 -9.73 -10.52 12.12
N TYR A 64 -8.94 -10.09 11.12
CA TYR A 64 -8.38 -10.95 10.06
C TYR A 64 -6.95 -11.46 10.33
N ARG A 65 -6.76 -12.23 11.41
CA ARG A 65 -5.41 -12.60 11.91
C ARG A 65 -4.53 -13.35 10.90
N GLY A 66 -5.09 -14.29 10.13
CA GLY A 66 -4.34 -15.07 9.14
C GLY A 66 -3.78 -14.20 8.01
N PRO A 67 -4.64 -13.53 7.22
CA PRO A 67 -4.20 -12.62 6.16
C PRO A 67 -3.30 -11.48 6.67
N LEU A 68 -3.56 -10.95 7.87
CA LEU A 68 -2.73 -9.91 8.47
C LEU A 68 -1.29 -10.38 8.67
N ARG A 69 -1.06 -11.61 9.16
CA ARG A 69 0.30 -12.13 9.35
C ARG A 69 1.10 -12.12 8.05
N GLY A 70 0.49 -12.52 6.93
CA GLY A 70 1.12 -12.46 5.62
C GLY A 70 1.47 -11.02 5.23
N MET A 71 0.52 -10.10 5.39
CA MET A 71 0.74 -8.69 5.03
C MET A 71 1.87 -8.02 5.83
N LEU A 72 2.17 -8.50 7.03
CA LEU A 72 3.25 -7.99 7.90
C LEU A 72 4.59 -8.72 7.69
N ALA A 73 4.65 -9.72 6.80
CA ALA A 73 5.89 -10.43 6.52
C ALA A 73 6.93 -9.50 5.84
N PRO A 74 8.23 -9.64 6.15
CA PRO A 74 9.29 -8.78 5.60
C PRO A 74 9.24 -8.65 4.07
N GLU A 75 8.92 -9.74 3.36
CA GLU A 75 8.86 -9.75 1.90
C GLU A 75 7.72 -8.86 1.37
N LEU A 76 6.57 -8.85 2.05
CA LEU A 76 5.43 -8.04 1.63
C LEU A 76 5.55 -6.58 2.09
N ARG A 77 6.28 -6.33 3.20
CA ARG A 77 6.60 -4.97 3.67
C ARG A 77 7.33 -4.15 2.60
N ALA A 78 8.22 -4.77 1.84
CA ALA A 78 8.93 -4.15 0.71
C ALA A 78 8.01 -3.72 -0.46
N PHE A 79 6.75 -4.13 -0.46
CA PHE A 79 5.76 -3.75 -1.48
C PHE A 79 4.79 -2.66 -1.01
N THR A 80 5.21 -1.88 0.00
CA THR A 80 4.48 -0.72 0.50
C THR A 80 4.66 0.47 -0.43
N MET A 81 3.55 1.13 -0.76
CA MET A 81 3.51 2.33 -1.58
C MET A 81 2.77 3.45 -0.86
N ARG A 82 3.34 4.65 -0.89
CA ARG A 82 2.66 5.89 -0.54
C ARG A 82 1.80 6.35 -1.71
N VAL A 83 0.62 6.86 -1.40
CA VAL A 83 -0.32 7.40 -2.39
C VAL A 83 -0.61 8.85 -2.06
N THR A 84 -0.55 9.74 -3.05
CA THR A 84 -0.89 11.16 -2.86
C THR A 84 -1.85 11.62 -3.96
N PRO A 85 -2.91 12.38 -3.63
CA PRO A 85 -3.78 12.98 -4.63
C PRO A 85 -3.01 13.83 -5.65
N ARG A 86 -3.51 13.89 -6.88
CA ARG A 86 -3.02 14.76 -7.96
C ARG A 86 -4.11 15.73 -8.40
#